data_AF-A0A316U6N9-F1
#
_entry.id   AF-A0A316U6N9-F1
#
_cell.length_a   1.000
_cell.length_b   1.000
_cell.length_c   1.000
_cell.angle_alpha   90.00
_cell.angle_beta   90.00
_cell.angle_gamma   90.00
#
_symmetry.space_group_name_H-M   'P 1'
#
loop_
_entity.id
_entity.type
_entity.pdbx_description
1 polymer ?
#
loop_
_entity_poly.entity_id
_entity_poly.type
_entity_poly.pdbx_seq_one_letter_code
_entity_poly.pdbx_strand_id
1 'polypeptide(L)' 'FTQPVDEKEVPGYRTVIQQPMDLGTMKDKVDQGLYTAIGQFREDFNLVTGNAKRFNPPDSIFHQQAVKLE' A
#
# COMPACT_ATOMS: atom_id res chain seq x y z
N PHE A 1 -3.73 -2.79 5.68
CA PHE A 1 -2.40 -2.68 5.07
C PHE A 1 -1.78 -4.01 4.70
N THR A 2 -2.14 -5.15 5.33
CA THR A 2 -1.46 -6.45 5.14
C THR A 2 -2.06 -7.34 4.07
N GLN A 3 -3.12 -6.90 3.41
CA GLN A 3 -3.80 -7.62 2.34
C GLN A 3 -4.16 -6.61 1.24
N PRO A 4 -4.21 -7.04 -0.03
CA PRO A 4 -4.73 -6.23 -1.13
C PRO A 4 -6.15 -5.74 -0.84
N VAL A 5 -6.50 -4.57 -1.38
CA VAL A 5 -7.89 -4.09 -1.36
C VAL A 5 -8.73 -4.93 -2.31
N ASP A 6 -9.85 -5.48 -1.83
CA ASP A 6 -10.84 -6.14 -2.67
C ASP A 6 -11.72 -5.09 -3.37
N GLU A 7 -11.65 -5.04 -4.70
CA GLU A 7 -12.40 -4.09 -5.52
C GLU A 7 -13.92 -4.32 -5.51
N LYS A 8 -14.37 -5.52 -5.13
CA LYS A 8 -15.81 -5.79 -4.96
C LYS A 8 -16.34 -5.08 -3.72
N GLU A 9 -15.53 -5.04 -2.66
CA GLU A 9 -15.86 -4.40 -1.38
C GLU A 9 -15.56 -2.89 -1.42
N VAL A 10 -14.60 -2.46 -2.24
CA VAL A 10 -14.22 -1.05 -2.42
C VAL A 10 -14.31 -0.65 -3.89
N PRO A 11 -15.54 -0.44 -4.42
CA PRO A 11 -15.73 0.00 -5.80
C PRO A 11 -15.02 1.32 -6.07
N GLY A 12 -14.32 1.40 -7.20
CA GLY A 12 -13.56 2.59 -7.61
C GLY A 12 -12.16 2.73 -7.01
N TYR A 13 -11.69 1.76 -6.21
CA TYR A 13 -10.31 1.82 -5.69
C TYR A 13 -9.26 1.97 -6.80
N ARG A 14 -9.35 1.14 -7.85
CA ARG A 14 -8.40 1.18 -8.98
C ARG A 14 -8.60 2.33 -9.97
N THR A 15 -9.70 3.08 -9.89
CA THR A 15 -9.83 4.31 -10.68
C THR A 15 -8.99 5.45 -10.07
N VAL A 16 -8.72 5.38 -8.76
CA VAL A 16 -7.92 6.36 -8.02
C VAL A 16 -6.47 5.91 -7.84
N ILE A 17 -6.27 4.61 -7.56
CA ILE A 17 -4.98 4.00 -7.24
C ILE A 17 -4.49 3.15 -8.41
N GLN A 18 -3.44 3.62 -9.08
CA GLN A 18 -2.89 2.98 -10.29
C GLN A 18 -1.97 1.79 -9.98
N GLN A 19 -1.23 1.86 -8.88
CA GLN A 19 -0.28 0.83 -8.46
C GLN A 19 -0.59 0.38 -7.03
N PRO A 20 -1.59 -0.51 -6.84
CA PRO A 20 -1.89 -1.07 -5.53
C PRO A 20 -0.69 -1.82 -4.94
N MET A 21 -0.51 -1.69 -3.63
CA MET A 21 0.51 -2.42 -2.86
C MET A 21 0.03 -2.62 -1.44
N ASP A 22 0.45 -3.70 -0.81
CA ASP A 22 0.16 -4.05 0.58
C ASP A 22 1.35 -4.80 1.22
N LEU A 23 1.41 -4.80 2.55
CA LEU A 23 2.51 -5.40 3.31
C LEU A 23 2.58 -6.93 3.17
N GLY A 24 1.47 -7.61 2.87
CA GLY A 24 1.46 -9.05 2.61
C GLY A 24 2.18 -9.36 1.31
N THR A 25 1.82 -8.66 0.23
CA THR A 25 2.54 -8.74 -1.06
C THR A 25 4.02 -8.39 -0.91
N MET A 26 4.35 -7.33 -0.16
CA MET A 26 5.76 -6.99 0.12
C MET A 26 6.50 -8.11 0.87
N LYS A 27 5.85 -8.75 1.86
CA LYS A 27 6.42 -9.89 2.58
C LYS A 27 6.71 -11.04 1.61
N ASP A 28 5.77 -11.37 0.74
CA ASP A 28 5.97 -12.44 -0.25
C ASP A 28 7.11 -12.12 -1.21
N LYS A 29 7.26 -10.84 -1.61
CA LYS A 29 8.41 -10.36 -2.42
C LYS A 29 9.74 -10.49 -1.69
N VAL A 30 9.79 -10.23 -0.38
CA VAL A 30 10.99 -10.47 0.44
C VAL A 30 11.33 -11.96 0.47
N ASP A 31 10.35 -12.82 0.79
CA ASP A 31 10.57 -14.26 0.93
C ASP A 31 11.03 -14.91 -0.39
N GLN A 32 10.58 -14.38 -1.52
CA GLN A 32 10.98 -14.83 -2.86
C GLN A 32 12.27 -14.18 -3.38
N GLY A 33 12.89 -13.26 -2.62
CA GLY A 33 14.11 -12.56 -3.03
C GLY A 33 13.91 -11.58 -4.20
N LEU A 34 12.69 -11.06 -4.40
CA LEU A 34 12.33 -10.18 -5.52
C LEU A 34 12.79 -8.72 -5.33
N TYR A 35 13.22 -8.35 -4.12
CA TYR A 35 13.90 -7.08 -3.87
C TYR A 35 15.41 -7.26 -3.99
N THR A 36 15.98 -6.85 -5.12
CA THR A 36 17.43 -6.92 -5.36
C THR A 36 18.17 -5.70 -4.80
N ALA A 37 17.43 -4.65 -4.43
CA ALA A 37 17.95 -3.46 -3.77
C ALA A 37 16.97 -2.92 -2.73
N ILE A 38 17.50 -2.35 -1.63
CA ILE A 38 16.68 -1.74 -0.57
C ILE A 38 15.78 -0.60 -1.08
N GLY A 39 16.17 0.05 -2.17
CA GLY A 39 15.36 1.08 -2.84
C GLY A 39 14.01 0.54 -3.33
N GLN A 40 13.97 -0.67 -3.89
CA GLN A 40 12.74 -1.27 -4.39
C GLN A 40 11.77 -1.62 -3.26
N PHE A 41 12.29 -2.08 -2.11
CA PHE A 41 11.48 -2.29 -0.92
C PHE A 41 10.89 -0.98 -0.40
N ARG A 42 11.70 0.09 -0.39
CA ARG A 42 11.25 1.42 0.02
C ARG A 42 10.19 1.99 -0.93
N GLU A 43 10.34 1.80 -2.23
CA GLU A 43 9.36 2.22 -3.23
C GLU A 43 7.99 1.57 -2.99
N ASP A 44 7.97 0.25 -2.76
CA ASP A 44 6.72 -0.45 -2.43
C ASP A 44 6.14 -0.01 -1.08
N PHE A 45 6.98 0.22 -0.07
CA PHE A 45 6.52 0.76 1.21
C PHE A 45 5.84 2.12 1.04
N ASN A 46 6.44 3.00 0.23
CA ASN A 46 5.88 4.30 -0.10
C ASN A 46 4.56 4.18 -0.88
N LEU A 47 4.39 3.15 -1.71
CA LEU A 47 3.11 2.84 -2.34
C LEU A 47 2.06 2.46 -1.30
N VAL A 48 2.38 1.64 -0.29
CA VAL A 48 1.42 1.26 0.76
C VAL A 48 0.87 2.48 1.50
N THR A 49 1.75 3.34 2.03
CA THR A 49 1.34 4.52 2.80
C THR A 49 0.79 5.63 1.89
N GLY A 50 1.41 5.84 0.73
CA GLY A 50 1.00 6.85 -0.26
C GLY A 50 -0.38 6.58 -0.83
N ASN A 51 -0.69 5.33 -1.22
CA ASN A 51 -2.01 4.96 -1.73
C ASN A 51 -3.08 5.11 -0.65
N ALA A 52 -2.78 4.75 0.59
CA ALA A 52 -3.71 4.91 1.70
C ALA A 52 -4.03 6.39 1.98
N LYS A 53 -3.01 7.27 1.97
CA LYS A 53 -3.18 8.72 2.10
C LYS A 53 -3.94 9.32 0.92
N ARG A 54 -3.73 8.82 -0.30
CA ARG A 54 -4.38 9.30 -1.52
C ARG A 54 -5.86 8.91 -1.61
N PHE A 55 -6.19 7.68 -1.25
CA PHE A 55 -7.56 7.17 -1.38
C PHE A 55 -8.45 7.61 -0.22
N ASN A 56 -7.91 7.68 1.00
CA ASN A 56 -8.71 7.93 2.20
C ASN A 56 -8.62 9.40 2.65
N PRO A 57 -9.74 9.99 3.11
CA PRO A 57 -9.76 11.35 3.67
C PRO A 57 -8.76 11.54 4.83
N PRO A 58 -8.17 12.74 5.02
CA PRO A 58 -7.17 13.01 6.06
C PRO A 58 -7.60 12.69 7.50
N ASP A 59 -8.89 12.81 7.80
CA ASP A 59 -9.50 12.53 9.10
C ASP A 59 -9.84 11.04 9.31
N SER A 60 -9.77 10.23 8.26
CA SER A 60 -10.00 8.79 8.36
C SER A 60 -8.91 8.09 9.17
N ILE A 61 -9.29 7.00 9.85
CA ILE A 61 -8.33 6.15 10.57
C ILE A 61 -7.24 5.62 9.65
N PHE A 62 -7.55 5.30 8.40
CA PHE A 62 -6.59 4.72 7.45
C PHE A 62 -5.53 5.74 7.04
N HIS A 63 -5.93 6.98 6.78
CA HIS A 63 -4.99 8.05 6.47
C HIS A 63 -4.09 8.35 7.67
N GLN A 64 -4.67 8.49 8.86
CA GLN A 64 -3.89 8.78 10.08
C GLN A 64 -2.90 7.66 10.42
N GLN A 65 -3.27 6.39 10.23
CA GLN A 65 -2.36 5.27 10.45
C GLN A 65 -1.24 5.25 9.40
N ALA A 66 -1.54 5.58 8.13
CA ALA A 66 -0.52 5.69 7.09
C ALA A 66 0.50 6.81 7.37
N VAL A 67 0.07 7.94 7.94
CA VAL A 67 0.96 9.02 8.39
C VAL A 67 1.85 8.60 9.55
N LYS A 68 1.37 7.76 10.48
CA LYS A 68 2.17 7.27 11.62
C LYS A 68 3.21 6.21 11.24
N LEU A 69 3.00 5.52 10.12
CA LEU A 69 3.90 4.47 9.61
C LEU A 69 5.10 5.04 8.83
N GLU A 70 4.97 6.28 8.35
CA GLU A 70 6.01 7.04 7.62
C GLU A 70 6.98 7.72 8.59
#